data_AF-A0A2V9HTE2-F1
#
_entry.id   AF-A0A2V9HTE2-F1
#
_cell.length_a   1.000
_cell.length_b   1.000
_cell.length_c   1.000
_cell.angle_alpha   90.00
_cell.angle_beta   90.00
_cell.angle_gamma   90.00
#
_symmetry.space_group_name_H-M   'P 1'
#
loop_
_entity.id
_entity.type
_entity.pdbx_description
1 polymer ?
#
loop_
_entity_poly.entity_id
_entity_poly.type
_entity_poly.pdbx_seq_one_letter_code
_entity_poly.pdbx_strand_id
1 'polypeptide(L)'
;MRSPGSPTLPSQASGYWAFEQKSPYGNCKLEYLTGLDKLKNDYGFHAAKHPMVGNPCSRTVFDPLKTSNLPGSGVWVRGSIAQGSDLRPPLGIEIRVVGKKILAVRTE
;
A
#
# COMPACT_ATOMS: atom_id res chain seq x y z
N MET A 1 -34.17 -20.08 18.63
CA MET A 1 -33.71 -18.69 18.46
C MET A 1 -32.18 -18.73 18.33
N ARG A 2 -31.61 -18.47 17.15
CA ARG A 2 -30.16 -18.38 16.92
C ARG A 2 -29.81 -16.90 16.81
N SER A 3 -28.93 -16.39 17.69
CA SER A 3 -28.40 -15.05 17.57
C SER A 3 -27.64 -14.90 16.25
N PRO A 4 -27.84 -13.80 15.49
CA PRO A 4 -26.96 -13.50 14.36
C PRO A 4 -25.59 -13.10 14.91
N GLY A 5 -24.54 -13.79 14.44
CA GLY A 5 -23.16 -13.42 14.71
C GLY A 5 -22.91 -12.00 14.22
N SER A 6 -22.32 -11.17 15.08
CA SER A 6 -21.91 -9.81 14.74
C SER A 6 -21.00 -9.85 13.51
N PRO A 7 -21.21 -8.99 12.50
CA PRO A 7 -20.21 -8.81 11.46
C PRO A 7 -18.95 -8.26 12.15
N THR A 8 -17.86 -9.04 12.12
CA THR A 8 -16.54 -8.52 12.45
C THR A 8 -16.25 -7.40 11.46
N LEU A 9 -16.48 -6.16 11.90
CA LEU A 9 -15.89 -4.97 11.32
C LEU A 9 -14.41 -5.28 11.08
N PRO A 10 -13.85 -5.03 9.89
CA PRO A 10 -12.40 -5.18 9.69
C PRO A 10 -11.74 -4.41 10.82
N SER A 11 -10.97 -5.12 11.64
CA SER A 11 -10.42 -4.57 12.88
C SER A 11 -9.83 -3.21 12.55
N GLN A 12 -10.15 -2.20 13.37
CA GLN A 12 -9.48 -0.91 13.32
C GLN A 12 -7.98 -1.20 13.31
N ALA A 13 -7.36 -1.09 12.15
CA ALA A 13 -6.00 -1.52 11.94
C ALA A 13 -5.08 -0.48 12.56
N SER A 14 -4.85 -0.60 13.87
CA SER A 14 -3.83 0.14 14.61
C SER A 14 -2.43 -0.48 14.45
N GLY A 15 -2.27 -1.38 13.47
CA GLY A 15 -1.00 -2.03 13.14
C GLY A 15 -0.15 -1.21 12.18
N TYR A 16 1.16 -1.38 12.29
CA TYR A 16 2.09 -0.84 11.31
C TYR A 16 2.06 -1.69 10.05
N TRP A 17 2.41 -1.08 8.92
CA TRP A 17 2.50 -1.76 7.63
C TRP A 17 3.88 -1.56 7.03
N ALA A 18 4.46 -2.64 6.53
CA ALA A 18 5.63 -2.61 5.67
C ALA A 18 5.17 -2.88 4.23
N PHE A 19 5.87 -2.27 3.27
CA PHE A 19 5.62 -2.48 1.84
C PHE A 19 6.88 -3.05 1.18
N GLU A 20 6.70 -4.03 0.30
CA GLU A 20 7.81 -4.56 -0.47
C GLU A 20 8.38 -3.49 -1.41
N GLN A 21 9.71 -3.36 -1.42
CA GLN A 21 10.40 -2.39 -2.30
C GLN A 21 10.59 -2.90 -3.72
N LYS A 22 10.27 -4.15 -4.02
CA LYS A 22 10.28 -4.69 -5.38
C LYS A 22 8.89 -4.56 -5.97
N SER A 23 8.80 -4.10 -7.21
CA SER A 23 7.52 -4.07 -7.92
C SER A 23 6.92 -5.48 -8.04
N PRO A 24 5.60 -5.66 -7.91
CA PRO A 24 4.96 -6.97 -8.04
C PRO A 24 5.24 -7.66 -9.38
N TYR A 25 5.47 -6.85 -10.41
CA TYR A 25 5.81 -7.30 -11.76
C TYR A 25 7.12 -6.66 -12.21
N GLY A 26 7.97 -7.45 -12.87
CA GLY A 26 9.29 -7.01 -13.32
C GLY A 26 10.33 -6.95 -12.20
N ASN A 27 11.34 -6.09 -12.36
CA ASN A 27 12.48 -5.97 -11.45
C ASN A 27 12.69 -4.53 -10.95
N CYS A 28 11.64 -3.70 -10.99
CA CYS A 28 11.79 -2.32 -10.57
C CYS A 28 11.90 -2.23 -9.06
N LYS A 29 12.82 -1.38 -8.58
CA LYS A 29 12.89 -1.01 -7.17
C LYS A 29 12.03 0.23 -6.94
N LEU A 30 11.02 0.07 -6.11
CA LEU A 30 10.12 1.13 -5.68
C LEU A 30 10.84 2.10 -4.74
N GLU A 31 10.42 3.35 -4.81
CA GLU A 31 11.02 4.45 -4.06
C GLU A 31 10.02 5.02 -3.07
N TYR A 32 10.47 5.26 -1.83
CA TYR A 32 9.70 6.06 -0.88
C TYR A 32 10.00 7.54 -1.12
N LEU A 33 9.00 8.28 -1.60
CA LEU A 33 9.13 9.64 -2.08
C LEU A 33 8.60 10.62 -1.04
N THR A 34 9.50 11.26 -0.31
CA THR A 34 9.17 12.30 0.68
C THR A 34 9.12 13.70 0.08
N GLY A 35 9.87 13.94 -1.00
CA GLY A 35 9.90 15.23 -1.70
C GLY A 35 8.73 15.38 -2.66
N LEU A 36 7.84 16.33 -2.39
CA LEU A 36 6.70 16.63 -3.27
C LEU A 36 7.14 17.11 -4.66
N ASP A 37 8.31 17.75 -4.77
CA ASP A 37 8.87 18.19 -6.05
C ASP A 37 9.22 17.02 -6.97
N LYS A 38 9.78 15.94 -6.43
CA LYS A 38 10.09 14.73 -7.21
C LYS A 38 8.81 14.07 -7.72
N LEU A 39 7.78 13.99 -6.87
CA LEU A 39 6.45 13.49 -7.27
C LEU A 39 5.86 14.31 -8.42
N LYS A 40 5.99 15.63 -8.35
CA LYS A 40 5.52 16.53 -9.40
C LYS A 40 6.31 16.39 -10.70
N ASN A 41 7.64 16.48 -10.63
CA ASN A 41 8.48 16.63 -11.83
C ASN A 41 8.77 15.30 -12.52
N ASP A 42 9.03 14.24 -11.76
CA ASP A 42 9.48 12.96 -12.31
C ASP A 42 8.29 12.02 -12.57
N TYR A 43 7.27 12.11 -11.72
CA TYR A 43 6.07 11.26 -11.78
C TYR A 43 4.82 11.99 -12.31
N GLY A 44 4.87 13.32 -12.50
CA GLY A 44 3.72 14.09 -12.97
C GLY A 44 2.55 14.13 -11.97
N PHE A 45 2.79 13.79 -10.70
CA PHE A 45 1.74 13.68 -9.69
C PHE A 45 1.69 14.92 -8.79
N HIS A 46 0.78 15.83 -9.12
CA HIS A 46 0.65 17.14 -8.46
C HIS A 46 -0.22 17.12 -7.20
N ALA A 47 -0.99 16.05 -6.98
CA ALA A 47 -1.98 15.97 -5.91
C ALA A 47 -1.43 15.44 -4.58
N ALA A 48 -0.12 15.20 -4.47
CA ALA A 48 0.50 14.66 -3.28
C ALA A 48 0.36 15.61 -2.07
N LYS A 49 -0.09 15.07 -0.94
CA LYS A 49 -0.23 15.78 0.35
C LYS A 49 0.64 15.18 1.47
N HIS A 50 1.33 14.09 1.17
CA HIS A 50 2.18 13.32 2.07
C HIS A 50 3.15 12.48 1.24
N PRO A 51 4.14 11.83 1.87
CA PRO A 51 5.03 10.92 1.17
C PRO A 51 4.27 9.77 0.48
N MET A 52 4.75 9.38 -0.69
CA MET A 52 4.15 8.36 -1.55
C MET A 52 5.17 7.26 -1.86
N VAL A 53 4.75 6.22 -2.56
CA VAL A 53 5.65 5.22 -3.15
C VAL A 53 5.59 5.33 -4.67
N GLY A 54 6.73 5.45 -5.33
CA GLY A 54 6.82 5.54 -6.79
C GLY A 54 7.46 4.31 -7.41
N ASN A 55 6.91 3.84 -8.53
CA ASN A 55 7.59 2.90 -9.43
C ASN A 55 8.34 3.70 -10.52
N PRO A 56 9.67 3.83 -10.46
CA PRO A 56 10.41 4.64 -11.44
C PRO A 56 10.37 4.07 -12.87
N CYS A 57 10.07 2.77 -13.05
CA CYS A 57 10.02 2.13 -14.35
C CYS A 57 8.74 2.45 -15.12
N SER A 58 7.59 2.52 -14.43
CA SER A 58 6.28 2.80 -15.04
C SER A 58 5.76 4.21 -14.76
N ARG A 59 6.41 4.94 -13.84
CA ARG A 59 5.94 6.21 -13.26
C ARG A 59 4.60 6.10 -12.52
N THR A 60 4.19 4.89 -12.13
CA THR A 60 3.03 4.70 -11.24
C THR A 60 3.35 5.23 -9.84
N VAL A 61 2.36 5.89 -9.22
CA VAL A 61 2.39 6.39 -7.85
C VAL A 61 1.36 5.64 -7.00
N PHE A 62 1.81 5.13 -5.87
CA PHE A 62 1.03 4.43 -4.87
C PHE A 62 0.91 5.26 -3.60
N ASP A 63 -0.29 5.28 -3.03
CA ASP A 63 -0.60 5.93 -1.76
C ASP A 63 -0.56 4.90 -0.62
N PRO A 64 0.50 4.87 0.22
CA PRO A 64 0.67 3.85 1.26
C PRO A 64 -0.37 3.97 2.39
N LEU A 65 -1.08 5.09 2.48
CA LEU A 65 -2.06 5.35 3.53
C LEU A 65 -3.49 4.99 3.11
N LYS A 66 -3.71 4.69 1.83
CA LYS A 66 -5.02 4.33 1.29
C LYS A 66 -5.16 2.85 1.01
N THR A 67 -6.39 2.38 1.18
CA THR A 67 -6.82 1.02 0.84
C THR A 67 -7.65 1.08 -0.43
N SER A 68 -7.48 0.11 -1.32
CA SER A 68 -8.28 -0.05 -2.53
C SER A 68 -8.72 -1.50 -2.70
N ASN A 69 -9.86 -1.69 -3.37
CA ASN A 69 -10.29 -3.01 -3.80
C ASN A 69 -9.49 -3.43 -5.04
N LEU A 70 -8.93 -4.63 -5.03
CA LEU A 70 -8.24 -5.21 -6.17
C LEU A 70 -9.24 -5.67 -7.24
N PRO A 71 -9.17 -5.12 -8.47
CA PRO A 71 -10.01 -5.57 -9.57
C PRO A 71 -9.86 -7.07 -9.80
N GLY A 72 -10.99 -7.77 -9.93
CA GLY A 72 -11.05 -9.20 -10.22
C GLY A 72 -10.94 -10.14 -9.03
N SER A 73 -10.50 -9.69 -7.84
CA SER A 73 -10.49 -10.53 -6.63
C SER A 73 -11.49 -10.09 -5.56
N GLY A 74 -11.90 -8.82 -5.56
CA GLY A 74 -12.77 -8.27 -4.51
C GLY A 74 -12.06 -8.02 -3.17
N VAL A 75 -10.75 -8.30 -3.10
CA VAL A 75 -9.94 -8.17 -1.88
C VAL A 75 -9.54 -6.70 -1.66
N TRP A 76 -9.62 -6.23 -0.42
CA TRP A 76 -9.12 -4.92 -0.03
C TRP A 76 -7.64 -5.02 0.35
N VAL A 77 -6.82 -4.16 -0.25
CA VAL A 77 -5.37 -4.10 0.00
C VAL A 77 -4.93 -2.66 0.21
N ARG A 78 -3.85 -2.47 0.96
CA ARG A 78 -3.22 -1.16 1.17
C ARG A 78 -2.29 -0.77 0.03
N GLY A 79 -1.93 0.50 -0.03
CA GLY A 79 -0.99 1.01 -1.03
C GLY A 79 -1.66 1.37 -2.35
N SER A 80 -2.91 1.85 -2.33
CA SER A 80 -3.71 2.06 -3.54
C SER A 80 -2.96 2.79 -4.65
N ILE A 81 -3.21 2.41 -5.91
CA ILE A 81 -2.71 3.14 -7.08
C ILE A 81 -3.38 4.51 -7.10
N ALA A 82 -2.61 5.57 -6.87
CA ALA A 82 -3.08 6.95 -6.92
C ALA A 82 -3.05 7.51 -8.35
N GLN A 83 -2.08 7.08 -9.14
CA GLN A 83 -1.91 7.42 -10.56
C GLN A 83 -1.05 6.35 -11.24
N GLY A 84 -1.33 6.02 -12.50
CA GLY A 84 -0.50 5.13 -13.32
C GLY A 84 -1.23 3.88 -13.77
N SER A 85 -0.48 2.92 -14.30
CA SER A 85 -1.02 1.75 -15.02
C SER A 85 -0.52 0.42 -14.48
N ASP A 86 0.16 0.38 -13.34
CA ASP A 86 0.53 -0.91 -12.74
C ASP A 86 -0.74 -1.68 -12.37
N LEU A 87 -0.68 -3.00 -12.51
CA LEU A 87 -1.84 -3.86 -12.28
C LEU A 87 -2.21 -3.98 -10.80
N ARG A 88 -1.20 -3.90 -9.92
CA ARG A 88 -1.37 -4.09 -8.48
C ARG A 88 -0.45 -3.16 -7.68
N PRO A 89 -0.90 -2.73 -6.49
CA PRO A 89 -0.03 -2.06 -5.54
C PRO A 89 1.06 -2.98 -5.01
N PRO A 90 2.08 -2.43 -4.32
CA PRO A 90 3.14 -3.22 -3.71
C PRO A 90 2.59 -4.17 -2.65
N LEU A 91 3.22 -5.34 -2.47
CA LEU A 91 2.84 -6.29 -1.43
C LEU A 91 2.92 -5.62 -0.04
N GLY A 92 1.83 -5.70 0.71
CA GLY A 92 1.73 -5.17 2.07
C GLY A 92 1.96 -6.27 3.11
N ILE A 93 2.69 -5.96 4.17
CA ILE A 93 2.85 -6.85 5.33
C ILE A 93 2.41 -6.09 6.57
N GLU A 94 1.36 -6.58 7.24
CA GLU A 94 1.03 -6.09 8.57
C GLU A 94 2.13 -6.53 9.54
N ILE A 95 2.66 -5.59 10.31
CA ILE A 95 3.67 -5.88 11.32
C ILE A 95 3.19 -5.46 12.70
N ARG A 96 3.62 -6.25 13.69
CA ARG A 96 3.42 -5.95 15.11
C ARG A 96 4.78 -5.78 15.77
N VAL A 97 4.93 -4.69 16.52
CA VAL A 97 6.12 -4.44 17.34
C VAL A 97 5.87 -4.99 18.74
N VAL A 98 6.70 -5.94 19.19
CA VAL A 98 6.62 -6.53 20.54
C VAL A 98 7.99 -6.42 21.19
N GLY A 99 8.12 -5.47 22.13
CA GLY A 99 9.42 -5.09 22.68
C GLY A 99 10.35 -4.57 21.58
N LYS A 100 11.47 -5.27 21.35
CA LYS A 100 12.45 -4.96 20.27
C LYS A 100 12.30 -5.84 19.03
N LYS A 101 11.22 -6.63 18.93
CA LYS A 101 10.98 -7.55 17.81
C LYS A 101 9.90 -6.98 16.88
N ILE A 102 10.13 -7.14 15.58
CA ILE A 102 9.12 -6.90 14.53
C ILE A 102 8.60 -8.27 14.09
N LEU A 103 7.30 -8.49 14.22
CA LEU A 103 6.63 -9.73 13.82
C LEU A 103 5.78 -9.47 12.58
N ALA A 104 5.97 -10.25 11.53
CA ALA A 104 5.05 -10.27 10.40
C ALA A 104 3.75 -10.98 10.81
N VAL A 105 2.61 -10.34 10.59
CA VAL A 105 1.29 -10.83 11.01
C VAL A 105 0.55 -11.45 9.83
N ARG A 106 0.45 -10.72 8.72
CA ARG A 106 -0.19 -11.19 7.47
C ARG A 106 0.33 -10.42 6.27
N THR A 107 0.16 -11.00 5.08
CA THR A 107 0.41 -10.36 3.79
C THR A 107 -0.90 -10.00 3.10
N GLU A 108 -0.92 -8.89 2.38
CA GLU A 108 -1.99 -8.42 1.50
C GLU A 108 -1.46 -8.12 0.09
#